data_AF-A0A8X6LAC3-F1
#
_entry.id   AF-A0A8X6LAC3-F1
#
_cell.length_a   1.000
_cell.length_b   1.000
_cell.length_c   1.000
_cell.angle_alpha   90.00
_cell.angle_beta   90.00
_cell.angle_gamma   90.00
#
_symmetry.space_group_name_H-M   'P 1'
#
loop_
_entity.id
_entity.type
_entity.pdbx_description
1 polymer ?
#
loop_
_entity_poly.entity_id
_entity_poly.type
_entity_poly.pdbx_seq_one_letter_code
_entity_poly.pdbx_strand_id
1 'polypeptide(L)'
;MNLIGNNPSLNEVQNPCHLKRALKNEASLIQSDQDTFDSLMKALEVRYENTRALVDIHIAEILSINKLNSENPSQIRSIVDKVRNHLRSLKNLNFESNPLSDAIILHVLSNKVDKESQRLYHLSLTTTKVPSLDQFISFLELRCI
;
A
#
# COMPACT_ATOMS: atom_id res chain seq x y z
N MET A 1 7.00 -33.98 -26.89
CA MET A 1 5.93 -33.38 -27.72
C MET A 1 5.24 -32.33 -26.86
N ASN A 2 5.81 -31.14 -26.74
CA ASN A 2 5.59 -29.95 -27.59
C ASN A 2 4.10 -29.60 -27.73
N LEU A 3 3.65 -28.66 -26.90
CA LEU A 3 2.58 -27.69 -27.24
C LEU A 3 2.51 -26.52 -26.23
N ILE A 4 3.67 -26.01 -25.81
CA ILE A 4 3.80 -24.57 -25.57
C ILE A 4 4.91 -24.12 -26.52
N GLY A 5 4.57 -24.12 -27.79
CA GLY A 5 5.41 -23.55 -28.83
C GLY A 5 5.50 -22.05 -28.61
N ASN A 6 6.73 -21.53 -28.68
CA ASN A 6 7.09 -20.27 -29.33
C ASN A 6 5.92 -19.28 -29.44
N ASN A 7 5.70 -18.51 -28.37
CA ASN A 7 5.12 -17.18 -28.52
C ASN A 7 6.27 -16.19 -28.65
N PRO A 8 6.68 -15.81 -29.88
CA PRO A 8 7.69 -14.77 -30.10
C PRO A 8 7.25 -13.38 -29.60
N SER A 9 6.02 -13.22 -29.13
CA SER A 9 5.47 -12.01 -28.52
C SER A 9 5.90 -11.77 -27.06
N LEU A 10 6.50 -12.75 -26.38
CA LEU A 10 7.01 -12.56 -25.00
C LEU A 10 8.37 -11.85 -24.95
N ASN A 11 9.10 -11.78 -26.06
CA ASN A 11 10.37 -11.05 -26.13
C ASN A 11 10.22 -9.52 -26.04
N GLU A 12 9.00 -8.97 -26.20
CA GLU A 12 8.77 -7.53 -25.97
C GLU A 12 8.75 -7.18 -24.48
N VAL A 13 8.26 -8.07 -23.60
CA VAL A 13 8.13 -7.78 -22.15
C VAL A 13 9.49 -7.75 -21.45
N GLN A 14 10.46 -8.51 -21.96
CA GLN A 14 11.84 -8.53 -21.47
C GLN A 14 12.81 -7.81 -22.42
N ASN A 15 12.31 -6.85 -23.21
CA ASN A 15 13.18 -6.05 -24.05
C ASN A 15 13.79 -4.91 -23.20
N PRO A 16 15.12 -4.89 -22.99
CA PRO A 16 15.78 -3.80 -22.27
C PRO A 16 15.52 -2.43 -22.91
N CYS A 17 15.29 -2.37 -24.23
CA CYS A 17 14.93 -1.12 -24.92
C CYS A 17 13.56 -0.60 -24.51
N HIS A 18 12.58 -1.48 -24.26
CA HIS A 18 11.27 -1.06 -23.77
C HIS A 18 11.35 -0.54 -22.34
N LEU A 19 12.10 -1.21 -21.47
CA LEU A 19 12.33 -0.76 -20.10
C LEU A 19 13.04 0.60 -20.09
N LYS A 20 14.17 0.77 -20.80
CA LYS A 20 14.88 2.06 -20.92
C LYS A 20 13.98 3.19 -21.43
N ARG A 21 13.09 2.92 -22.38
CA ARG A 21 12.15 3.91 -22.92
C ARG A 21 11.01 4.26 -21.96
N ALA A 22 10.66 3.36 -21.05
CA ALA A 22 9.65 3.59 -20.02
C ALA A 22 10.20 4.40 -18.83
N LEU A 23 11.52 4.36 -18.59
CA LEU A 23 12.17 5.16 -17.55
C LEU A 23 12.12 6.65 -17.89
N LYS A 24 11.83 7.48 -16.90
CA LYS A 24 11.74 8.94 -17.02
C LYS A 24 12.58 9.61 -15.95
N ASN A 25 13.00 10.85 -16.21
CA ASN A 25 13.74 11.69 -15.25
C ASN A 25 15.02 11.00 -14.75
N GLU A 26 15.27 11.02 -13.44
CA GLU A 26 16.47 10.41 -12.86
C GLU A 26 16.58 8.90 -13.12
N ALA A 27 15.46 8.21 -13.32
CA ALA A 27 15.47 6.78 -13.60
C ALA A 27 16.04 6.46 -14.98
N SER A 28 15.94 7.38 -15.96
CA SER A 28 16.53 7.17 -17.29
C SER A 28 18.06 7.30 -17.30
N LEU A 29 18.65 7.79 -16.21
CA LEU A 29 20.10 7.94 -16.04
C LEU A 29 20.75 6.70 -15.41
N ILE A 30 19.97 5.66 -15.07
CA ILE A 30 20.51 4.43 -14.50
C ILE A 30 21.36 3.71 -15.55
N GLN A 31 22.59 3.39 -15.12
CA GLN A 31 23.49 2.52 -15.84
C GLN A 31 23.45 1.13 -15.19
N SER A 32 23.35 0.10 -16.02
CA SER A 32 23.46 -1.29 -15.61
C SER A 32 24.78 -1.87 -16.13
N ASP A 33 25.31 -2.89 -15.43
CA ASP A 33 26.56 -3.55 -15.82
C ASP A 33 26.45 -4.24 -17.19
N GLN A 34 25.24 -4.67 -17.57
CA GLN A 34 24.92 -5.26 -18.86
C GLN A 34 23.66 -4.64 -19.46
N ASP A 35 23.56 -4.61 -20.79
CA ASP A 35 22.36 -4.19 -21.53
C ASP A 35 21.29 -5.30 -21.60
N THR A 36 21.04 -5.98 -20.46
CA THR A 36 20.00 -6.99 -20.31
C THR A 36 18.86 -6.45 -19.45
N PHE A 37 17.64 -6.95 -19.68
CA PHE A 37 16.46 -6.54 -18.90
C PHE A 37 16.68 -6.76 -17.41
N ASP A 38 17.21 -7.92 -17.02
CA ASP A 38 17.45 -8.29 -15.62
C ASP A 38 18.53 -7.41 -14.97
N SER A 39 19.61 -7.06 -15.69
CA SER A 39 20.65 -6.17 -15.16
C SER A 39 20.14 -4.75 -14.96
N LEU A 40 19.30 -4.25 -15.88
CA LEU A 40 18.66 -2.94 -15.74
C LEU A 40 17.61 -2.92 -14.62
N MET A 41 16.82 -3.98 -14.48
CA MET A 41 15.87 -4.12 -13.37
C MET A 41 16.60 -4.14 -12.03
N LYS A 42 17.68 -4.92 -11.92
CA LYS A 42 18.51 -4.97 -10.71
C LYS A 42 19.15 -3.62 -10.37
N ALA A 43 19.59 -2.86 -11.37
CA ALA A 43 20.12 -1.51 -11.16
C ALA A 43 19.04 -0.53 -10.67
N LEU A 44 17.80 -0.68 -11.15
CA LEU A 44 16.63 0.05 -10.65
C LEU A 44 16.30 -0.32 -9.21
N GLU A 45 16.28 -1.61 -8.88
CA GLU A 45 16.07 -2.13 -7.53
C GLU A 45 17.14 -1.56 -6.57
N VAL A 46 18.42 -1.67 -6.91
CA VAL A 46 19.51 -1.14 -6.08
C VAL A 46 19.37 0.37 -5.83
N ARG A 47 18.93 1.14 -6.84
CA ARG A 47 18.85 2.60 -6.73
C ARG A 47 17.58 3.09 -6.05
N TYR A 48 16.44 2.42 -6.26
CA TYR A 48 15.13 2.90 -5.83
C TYR A 48 14.45 2.04 -4.78
N GLU A 49 14.86 0.79 -4.60
CA GLU A 49 14.30 -0.14 -3.62
C GLU A 49 15.02 -0.02 -2.27
N ASN A 50 15.08 1.20 -1.73
CA ASN A 50 15.45 1.40 -0.34
C ASN A 50 14.27 0.98 0.54
N THR A 51 14.18 -0.32 0.84
CA THR A 51 13.07 -0.91 1.62
C THR A 51 12.82 -0.15 2.93
N ARG A 52 13.87 0.27 3.63
CA ARG A 52 13.75 1.08 4.86
C ARG A 52 13.02 2.38 4.61
N ALA A 53 13.43 3.15 3.59
CA ALA A 53 12.79 4.41 3.25
C ALA A 53 11.33 4.21 2.80
N LEU A 54 11.05 3.16 2.03
CA LEU A 54 9.69 2.84 1.58
C LEU A 54 8.76 2.47 2.74
N VAL A 55 9.26 1.65 3.68
CA VAL A 55 8.54 1.33 4.92
C VAL A 55 8.26 2.60 5.72
N ASP A 56 9.27 3.46 5.92
CA ASP A 56 9.12 4.72 6.65
C ASP A 56 8.07 5.64 5.99
N ILE A 57 8.08 5.76 4.65
CA ILE A 57 7.09 6.54 3.89
C ILE A 57 5.68 6.00 4.13
N HIS A 58 5.46 4.70 3.99
CA HIS A 58 4.12 4.12 4.17
C HIS A 58 3.61 4.26 5.61
N ILE A 59 4.47 4.08 6.61
CA ILE A 59 4.10 4.31 8.01
C ILE A 59 3.78 5.79 8.23
N ALA A 60 4.62 6.71 7.76
CA ALA A 60 4.41 8.14 7.91
C ALA A 60 3.10 8.59 7.28
N GLU A 61 2.76 8.12 6.08
CA GLU A 61 1.49 8.43 5.40
C GLU A 61 0.26 7.93 6.17
N ILE A 62 0.33 6.76 6.82
CA ILE A 62 -0.76 6.27 7.69
C ILE A 62 -0.92 7.19 8.92
N LEU A 63 0.19 7.57 9.56
CA LEU A 63 0.17 8.40 10.76
C LEU A 63 -0.24 9.86 10.47
N SER A 64 0.07 10.37 9.29
CA SER A 64 -0.18 11.75 8.85
C SER A 64 -1.59 11.98 8.32
N ILE A 65 -2.44 10.94 8.22
CA ILE A 65 -3.85 11.08 7.82
C ILE A 65 -4.51 12.18 8.65
N ASN A 66 -5.15 13.14 7.98
CA ASN A 66 -5.82 14.24 8.64
C ASN A 66 -7.09 13.78 9.35
N LYS A 67 -7.35 14.35 10.53
CA LYS A 67 -8.58 14.09 11.28
C LYS A 67 -9.78 14.71 10.57
N LEU A 68 -10.87 13.96 10.45
CA LEU A 68 -12.16 14.45 9.99
C LEU A 68 -12.87 15.21 11.10
N ASN A 69 -13.36 16.40 10.78
CA ASN A 69 -14.06 17.27 11.74
C ASN A 69 -15.59 17.15 11.66
N SER A 70 -16.10 16.56 10.58
CA SER A 70 -17.51 16.36 10.32
C SER A 70 -17.73 15.03 9.60
N GLU A 71 -18.94 14.50 9.72
CA GLU A 71 -19.36 13.32 8.97
C GLU A 71 -19.29 13.60 7.46
N ASN A 72 -18.50 12.80 6.76
CA ASN A 72 -18.36 12.89 5.31
C ASN A 72 -18.03 11.51 4.73
N PRO A 73 -19.01 10.80 4.15
CA PRO A 73 -18.83 9.47 3.58
C PRO A 73 -17.69 9.37 2.57
N SER A 74 -17.52 10.37 1.70
CA SER A 74 -16.46 10.38 0.68
C SER A 74 -15.07 10.51 1.30
N GLN A 75 -14.92 11.30 2.37
CA GLN A 75 -13.65 11.42 3.09
C GLN A 75 -13.33 10.17 3.91
N ILE A 76 -14.33 9.53 4.54
CA ILE A 76 -14.14 8.25 5.22
C ILE A 76 -13.67 7.18 4.23
N ARG A 77 -14.30 7.10 3.04
CA ARG A 77 -13.86 6.18 1.96
C ARG A 77 -12.42 6.44 1.56
N SER A 78 -12.05 7.72 1.39
CA SER A 78 -10.66 8.09 1.06
C SER A 78 -9.66 7.63 2.13
N ILE A 79 -9.99 7.72 3.41
CA ILE A 79 -9.15 7.20 4.50
C ILE A 79 -8.98 5.69 4.38
N VAL A 80 -10.09 4.95 4.22
CA VAL A 80 -10.07 3.48 4.07
C VAL A 80 -9.20 3.05 2.89
N ASP A 81 -9.38 3.67 1.73
CA ASP A 81 -8.62 3.35 0.52
C ASP A 81 -7.13 3.62 0.69
N LYS A 82 -6.77 4.78 1.28
CA LYS A 82 -5.37 5.14 1.55
C LYS A 82 -4.71 4.13 2.49
N VAL A 83 -5.35 3.82 3.61
CA VAL A 83 -4.83 2.86 4.60
C VAL A 83 -4.61 1.51 3.96
N ARG A 84 -5.60 0.97 3.24
CA ARG A 84 -5.48 -0.33 2.56
C ARG A 84 -4.35 -0.36 1.54
N ASN A 85 -4.18 0.72 0.79
CA ASN A 85 -3.09 0.82 -0.17
C ASN A 85 -1.72 0.79 0.53
N HIS A 86 -1.55 1.55 1.61
CA HIS A 86 -0.29 1.55 2.37
C HIS A 86 -0.01 0.20 3.04
N LEU A 87 -1.02 -0.45 3.65
CA LEU A 87 -0.86 -1.78 4.24
C LEU A 87 -0.52 -2.84 3.20
N ARG A 88 -1.14 -2.78 2.01
CA ARG A 88 -0.80 -3.67 0.89
C ARG A 88 0.64 -3.44 0.42
N SER A 89 1.09 -2.20 0.31
CA SER A 89 2.47 -1.90 -0.06
C SER A 89 3.47 -2.39 1.00
N LEU A 90 3.19 -2.20 2.29
CA LEU A 90 4.01 -2.72 3.38
C LEU A 90 4.10 -4.26 3.33
N LYS A 91 2.98 -4.94 3.08
CA LYS A 91 2.97 -6.39 2.86
C LYS A 91 3.83 -6.82 1.68
N ASN A 92 3.78 -6.10 0.55
CA ASN A 92 4.64 -6.39 -0.62
C ASN A 92 6.13 -6.21 -0.31
N LEU A 93 6.48 -5.37 0.67
CA LEU A 93 7.85 -5.19 1.19
C LEU A 93 8.21 -6.21 2.28
N ASN A 94 7.40 -7.28 2.45
CA ASN A 94 7.53 -8.28 3.51
C ASN A 94 7.43 -7.69 4.94
N PHE A 95 6.78 -6.54 5.10
CA PHE A 95 6.53 -5.88 6.38
C PHE A 95 5.06 -6.03 6.77
N GLU A 96 4.63 -7.28 6.98
CA GLU A 96 3.26 -7.59 7.37
C GLU A 96 2.93 -7.13 8.79
N SER A 97 1.66 -6.78 9.01
CA SER A 97 1.19 -6.42 10.34
C SER A 97 1.04 -7.66 11.23
N ASN A 98 1.33 -7.46 12.51
CA ASN A 98 1.03 -8.38 13.60
C ASN A 98 -0.10 -7.80 14.49
N PRO A 99 -0.61 -8.58 15.47
CA PRO A 99 -1.72 -8.12 16.30
C PRO A 99 -1.48 -6.81 17.06
N LEU A 100 -0.25 -6.54 17.47
CA LEU A 100 0.10 -5.29 18.16
C LEU A 100 0.08 -4.11 17.18
N SER A 101 0.68 -4.25 16.00
CA SER A 101 0.66 -3.19 14.99
C SER A 101 -0.77 -2.92 14.49
N ASP A 102 -1.60 -3.95 14.32
CA ASP A 102 -3.01 -3.78 13.94
C ASP A 102 -3.77 -2.98 15.00
N ALA A 103 -3.57 -3.28 16.27
CA ALA A 103 -4.19 -2.53 17.37
C ALA A 103 -3.73 -1.06 17.42
N ILE A 104 -2.44 -0.80 17.15
CA ILE A 104 -1.90 0.56 17.06
C ILE A 104 -2.53 1.30 15.88
N ILE A 105 -2.55 0.69 14.69
CA ILE A 105 -3.13 1.31 13.49
C ILE A 105 -4.62 1.58 13.71
N LEU A 106 -5.36 0.62 14.28
CA LEU A 106 -6.77 0.81 14.63
C LEU A 106 -6.95 2.01 15.55
N HIS A 107 -6.15 2.12 16.61
CA HIS A 107 -6.21 3.25 17.54
C HIS A 107 -5.89 4.59 16.85
N VAL A 108 -4.90 4.61 15.96
CA VAL A 108 -4.59 5.82 15.18
C VAL A 108 -5.78 6.22 14.33
N LEU A 109 -6.33 5.28 13.55
CA LEU A 109 -7.41 5.56 12.61
C LEU A 109 -8.73 5.91 13.29
N SER A 110 -9.05 5.28 14.41
CA SER A 110 -10.23 5.64 15.21
C SER A 110 -10.15 7.10 15.65
N ASN A 111 -8.96 7.62 15.95
CA ASN A 111 -8.75 9.03 16.27
C ASN A 111 -8.76 9.96 15.04
N LYS A 112 -8.68 9.45 13.81
CA LYS A 112 -8.74 10.23 12.57
C LYS A 112 -10.16 10.39 12.00
N VAL A 113 -11.12 9.55 12.38
CA VAL A 113 -12.51 9.69 11.92
C VAL A 113 -13.28 10.71 12.77
N ASP A 114 -14.45 11.14 12.28
CA ASP A 114 -15.30 12.12 12.97
C ASP A 114 -15.89 11.55 14.27
N LYS A 115 -16.32 12.45 15.17
CA LYS A 115 -16.81 12.07 16.51
C LYS A 115 -18.03 11.14 16.47
N GLU A 116 -18.90 11.29 15.48
CA GLU A 116 -20.11 10.46 15.39
C GLU A 116 -19.75 9.04 14.94
N SER A 117 -18.86 8.91 13.95
CA SER A 117 -18.34 7.59 13.55
C SER A 117 -17.56 6.91 14.68
N GLN A 118 -16.81 7.65 15.50
CA GLN A 118 -16.19 7.11 16.73
C GLN A 118 -17.24 6.56 17.70
N ARG A 119 -18.27 7.36 18.00
CA ARG A 119 -19.35 6.99 18.92
C ARG A 119 -20.09 5.73 18.47
N LEU A 120 -20.47 5.70 17.19
CA LEU A 120 -21.16 4.56 16.59
C LEU A 120 -20.28 3.30 16.58
N TYR A 121 -18.99 3.45 16.32
CA TYR A 121 -18.05 2.32 16.40
C TYR A 121 -17.99 1.75 17.81
N HIS A 122 -17.83 2.61 18.83
CA HIS A 122 -17.81 2.17 20.23
C HIS A 122 -19.11 1.46 20.64
N LEU A 123 -20.27 1.92 20.17
CA LEU A 123 -21.55 1.26 20.42
C LEU A 123 -21.69 -0.09 19.70
N SER A 124 -21.02 -0.27 18.57
CA SER A 124 -21.02 -1.54 17.83
C SER A 124 -20.20 -2.63 18.53
N LEU A 125 -19.28 -2.26 19.44
CA LEU A 125 -18.45 -3.19 20.18
C LEU A 125 -19.24 -3.80 21.35
N THR A 126 -19.65 -5.06 21.20
CA THR A 126 -20.44 -5.79 22.20
C THR A 126 -19.60 -6.64 23.15
N THR A 127 -18.28 -6.72 22.94
CA THR A 127 -17.37 -7.55 23.73
C THR A 127 -16.22 -6.72 24.28
N THR A 128 -15.53 -7.25 25.30
CA THR A 128 -14.34 -6.65 25.90
C THR A 128 -13.03 -7.03 25.17
N LYS A 129 -13.13 -7.79 24.07
CA LYS A 129 -11.96 -8.19 23.28
C LYS A 129 -11.49 -7.02 22.42
N VAL A 130 -10.18 -6.98 22.16
CA VAL A 130 -9.60 -6.02 21.21
C VAL A 130 -10.13 -6.36 19.81
N PRO A 131 -10.83 -5.43 19.13
CA PRO A 131 -11.32 -5.65 17.79
C PRO A 131 -10.15 -5.72 16.79
N SER A 132 -10.33 -6.45 15.69
CA SER A 132 -9.32 -6.47 14.63
C SER A 132 -9.37 -5.20 13.79
N LEU A 133 -8.25 -4.86 13.16
CA LEU A 133 -8.17 -3.74 12.22
C LEU A 133 -9.17 -3.93 11.06
N ASP A 134 -9.31 -5.16 10.54
CA ASP A 134 -10.27 -5.48 9.49
C ASP A 134 -11.72 -5.20 9.91
N GLN A 135 -12.11 -5.56 11.15
CA GLN A 135 -13.45 -5.26 11.67
C GLN A 135 -13.72 -3.75 11.70
N PHE A 136 -12.72 -2.96 12.10
CA PHE A 136 -12.85 -1.51 12.09
C PHE A 136 -12.96 -0.95 10.67
N ILE A 137 -12.13 -1.44 9.74
CA ILE A 137 -12.19 -1.03 8.32
C ILE A 137 -13.57 -1.37 7.73
N SER A 138 -14.09 -2.57 7.96
CA SER A 138 -15.43 -2.97 7.49
C SER A 138 -16.54 -2.10 8.08
N PHE A 139 -16.42 -1.70 9.35
CA PHE A 139 -17.34 -0.74 9.94
C PHE A 139 -17.29 0.62 9.22
N LEU A 140 -16.09 1.13 8.90
CA LEU A 140 -15.95 2.41 8.19
C LEU A 140 -16.53 2.36 6.77
N GLU A 141 -16.45 1.22 6.09
CA GLU A 141 -17.07 1.04 4.77
C GLU A 141 -18.60 1.20 4.81
N LEU A 142 -19.25 0.73 5.88
CA LEU A 142 -20.70 0.92 6.08
C LEU A 142 -21.07 2.39 6.28
N ARG A 143 -20.14 3.20 6.80
CA ARG A 143 -20.30 4.66 6.97
C ARG A 143 -20.10 5.44 5.67
N CYS A 144 -19.68 4.77 4.60
CA CYS A 144 -19.46 5.37 3.29
C CYS A 144 -20.70 5.30 2.36
N ILE A 145 -21.84 4.80 2.85
CA ILE A 145 -23.10 4.63 2.12
C ILE A 145 -23.99 5.86 2.30
#